data_AF-Q2SNH8-F1
#
_entry.id   AF-Q2SNH8-F1
#
_cell.length_a   1.000
_cell.length_b   1.000
_cell.length_c   1.000
_cell.angle_alpha   90.00
_cell.angle_beta   90.00
_cell.angle_gamma   90.00
#
_symmetry.space_group_name_H-M   'P 1'
#
loop_
_entity.id
_entity.type
_entity.pdbx_description
1 polymer ?
#
loop_
_entity_poly.entity_id
_entity_poly.type
_entity_poly.pdbx_seq_one_letter_code
_entity_poly.pdbx_strand_id
1 'polypeptide(L)'
;MPTTFNKIHRLKRLWTWEAFVAQYDAGPDIKTLKANYQHPHHKPNKNTVDVINALHEREFPNPFPAALEGMFDLYEDLHRRNGDLSQEENIDRMEVFLRHELNVTGREQVCQARMLWLLGDMLFDRCLGARKRNQEQRMLAYREEAIQAYQSALDILEQAQLANLVIRYKLRQNILACYLNASKRRGVWMKDPETLNYFHESCFLTRTKELLAEEPFQWSIARNGLRFASLLESAEEVIYFFACLLKVSARFADFDYQPYQAPAIGRSKDFVWARENVLTDERVLRLVDECKLKGKTR
;
A
#
# COMPACT_ATOMS: atom_id res chain seq x y z
N MET A 1 -4.75 0.79 4.89
CA MET A 1 -4.87 -0.13 6.04
C MET A 1 -4.15 -1.46 5.80
N PRO A 2 -3.35 -1.99 6.75
CA PRO A 2 -2.83 -3.36 6.70
C PRO A 2 -3.98 -4.39 6.71
N THR A 3 -3.86 -5.47 5.94
CA THR A 3 -4.85 -6.56 5.96
C THR A 3 -4.83 -7.30 7.29
N THR A 4 -5.91 -8.00 7.67
CA THR A 4 -5.92 -8.86 8.86
C THR A 4 -4.80 -9.89 8.84
N PHE A 5 -4.48 -10.45 7.67
CA PHE A 5 -3.33 -11.32 7.46
C PHE A 5 -2.02 -10.66 7.95
N ASN A 6 -1.74 -9.44 7.49
CA ASN A 6 -0.55 -8.68 7.89
C ASN A 6 -0.54 -8.38 9.39
N LYS A 7 -1.69 -8.01 9.96
CA LYS A 7 -1.82 -7.71 11.39
C LYS A 7 -1.54 -8.93 12.25
N ILE A 8 -2.08 -10.11 11.88
CA ILE A 8 -1.79 -11.37 12.58
C ILE A 8 -0.29 -11.70 12.51
N HIS A 9 0.36 -11.53 11.36
CA HIS A 9 1.80 -11.77 11.23
C HIS A 9 2.64 -10.88 12.16
N ARG A 10 2.30 -9.59 12.26
CA ARG A 10 2.97 -8.66 13.20
C ARG A 10 2.77 -9.06 14.65
N LEU A 11 1.52 -9.28 15.06
CA LEU A 11 1.19 -9.69 16.44
C LEU A 11 1.84 -11.02 16.81
N LYS A 12 1.89 -11.98 15.87
CA LYS A 12 2.50 -13.30 16.09
C LYS A 12 4.03 -13.24 16.31
N ARG A 13 4.70 -12.13 16.00
CA ARG A 13 6.11 -11.89 16.36
C ARG A 13 6.29 -11.60 17.84
N LEU A 14 5.27 -11.05 18.50
CA LEU A 14 5.31 -10.71 19.91
C LEU A 14 5.04 -11.93 20.81
N TRP A 15 4.21 -12.87 20.32
CA TRP A 15 3.64 -13.91 21.17
C TRP A 15 3.70 -15.31 20.56
N THR A 16 3.69 -16.35 21.40
CA THR A 16 3.33 -17.72 20.98
C THR A 16 1.86 -17.80 20.59
N TRP A 17 1.39 -18.91 20.03
CA TRP A 17 -0.03 -19.03 19.67
C TRP A 17 -0.94 -18.99 20.91
N GLU A 18 -0.50 -19.64 21.97
CA GLU A 18 -1.19 -19.72 23.25
C GLU A 18 -1.24 -18.34 23.91
N ALA A 19 -0.10 -17.63 23.93
CA ALA A 19 -0.02 -16.27 24.47
C ALA A 19 -0.82 -15.27 23.62
N PHE A 20 -0.93 -15.48 22.30
CA PHE A 20 -1.75 -14.64 21.41
C PHE A 20 -3.25 -14.82 21.74
N VAL A 21 -3.74 -16.04 21.88
CA VAL A 21 -5.15 -16.27 22.25
C VAL A 21 -5.46 -15.74 23.65
N ALA A 22 -4.49 -15.74 24.57
CA ALA A 22 -4.65 -15.17 25.90
C ALA A 22 -4.77 -13.63 25.93
N GLN A 23 -4.62 -12.93 24.79
CA GLN A 23 -4.74 -11.46 24.73
C GLN A 23 -6.18 -10.95 24.66
N TYR A 24 -7.16 -11.84 24.56
CA TYR A 24 -8.57 -11.50 24.44
C TYR A 24 -9.47 -12.54 25.13
N ASP A 25 -10.59 -12.08 25.68
CA ASP A 25 -11.53 -12.97 26.39
C ASP A 25 -12.42 -13.78 25.44
N ALA A 26 -12.84 -13.16 24.34
CA ALA A 26 -13.66 -13.79 23.30
C ALA A 26 -13.13 -13.42 21.92
N GLY A 27 -12.88 -14.41 21.06
CA GLY A 27 -12.25 -14.19 19.75
C GLY A 27 -12.03 -15.48 18.96
N PRO A 28 -11.21 -15.43 17.89
CA PRO A 28 -10.92 -16.62 17.09
C PRO A 28 -10.16 -17.68 17.90
N ASP A 29 -10.37 -18.96 17.59
CA ASP A 29 -9.53 -20.03 18.16
C ASP A 29 -8.14 -20.09 17.48
N ILE A 30 -7.21 -20.84 18.07
CA ILE A 30 -5.85 -21.03 17.53
C ILE A 30 -5.90 -21.55 16.08
N LYS A 31 -6.85 -22.44 15.76
CA LYS A 31 -7.00 -23.02 14.43
C LYS A 31 -7.34 -21.95 13.39
N THR A 32 -8.28 -21.07 13.73
CA THR A 32 -8.71 -19.94 12.90
C THR A 32 -7.59 -18.94 12.71
N LEU A 33 -6.84 -18.60 13.78
CA LEU A 33 -5.67 -17.74 13.68
C LEU A 33 -4.59 -18.33 12.77
N LYS A 34 -4.25 -19.61 12.95
CA LYS A 34 -3.27 -20.31 12.10
C LYS A 34 -3.71 -20.32 10.64
N ALA A 35 -4.99 -20.57 10.36
CA ALA A 35 -5.52 -20.54 9.00
C ALA A 35 -5.38 -19.15 8.37
N ASN A 36 -5.71 -18.08 9.09
CA ASN A 36 -5.57 -16.70 8.61
C ASN A 36 -4.09 -16.25 8.55
N TYR A 37 -3.19 -16.86 9.31
CA TYR A 37 -1.74 -16.61 9.24
C TYR A 37 -1.10 -17.31 8.03
N GLN A 38 -1.56 -18.51 7.67
CA GLN A 38 -0.99 -19.30 6.57
C GLN A 38 -1.55 -18.92 5.19
N HIS A 39 -2.74 -18.33 5.14
CA HIS A 39 -3.48 -18.18 3.89
C HIS A 39 -3.89 -16.72 3.63
N PRO A 40 -3.15 -15.96 2.81
CA PRO A 40 -3.47 -14.57 2.51
C PRO A 40 -4.78 -14.36 1.72
N HIS A 41 -5.37 -15.43 1.18
CA HIS A 41 -6.67 -15.40 0.50
C HIS A 41 -7.85 -15.68 1.43
N HIS A 42 -7.61 -16.11 2.69
CA HIS A 42 -8.69 -16.38 3.62
C HIS A 42 -9.36 -15.05 4.01
N LYS A 43 -10.68 -14.96 3.81
CA LYS A 43 -11.48 -13.85 4.31
C LYS A 43 -11.80 -14.07 5.80
N PRO A 44 -11.23 -13.29 6.73
CA PRO A 44 -11.58 -13.39 8.15
C PRO A 44 -13.04 -12.99 8.37
N ASN A 45 -13.68 -13.60 9.38
CA ASN A 45 -14.99 -13.16 9.83
C ASN A 45 -14.90 -11.82 10.60
N LYS A 46 -16.03 -11.14 10.78
CA LYS A 46 -16.09 -9.82 11.43
C LYS A 46 -15.47 -9.84 12.84
N ASN A 47 -15.82 -10.81 13.67
CA ASN A 47 -15.28 -10.93 15.03
C ASN A 47 -13.74 -11.04 15.03
N THR A 48 -13.17 -11.82 14.12
CA THR A 48 -11.72 -11.95 13.95
C THR A 48 -11.10 -10.62 13.53
N VAL A 49 -11.72 -9.91 12.58
CA VAL A 49 -11.25 -8.59 12.15
C VAL A 49 -11.23 -7.62 13.33
N ASP A 50 -12.31 -7.54 14.09
CA ASP A 50 -12.48 -6.59 15.19
C ASP A 50 -11.45 -6.84 16.31
N VAL A 51 -11.29 -8.11 16.75
CA VAL A 51 -10.30 -8.49 17.77
C VAL A 51 -8.87 -8.21 17.30
N ILE A 52 -8.53 -8.60 16.07
CA ILE A 52 -7.18 -8.37 15.53
C ILE A 52 -6.89 -6.88 15.33
N ASN A 53 -7.89 -6.08 14.97
CA ASN A 53 -7.74 -4.63 14.85
C ASN A 53 -7.43 -4.01 16.21
N ALA A 54 -8.22 -4.33 17.24
CA ALA A 54 -8.02 -3.80 18.59
C ALA A 54 -6.65 -4.17 19.17
N LEU A 55 -6.21 -5.42 19.03
CA LEU A 55 -4.88 -5.85 19.47
C LEU A 55 -3.78 -5.14 18.69
N HIS A 56 -3.92 -5.01 17.37
CA HIS A 56 -2.92 -4.32 16.57
C HIS A 56 -2.84 -2.83 16.90
N GLU A 57 -3.96 -2.16 17.18
CA GLU A 57 -3.95 -0.75 17.62
C GLU A 57 -3.30 -0.58 18.98
N ARG A 58 -3.47 -1.55 19.89
CA ARG A 58 -2.80 -1.56 21.19
C ARG A 58 -1.28 -1.71 21.08
N GLU A 59 -0.81 -2.66 20.29
CA GLU A 59 0.62 -3.00 20.19
C GLU A 59 1.38 -2.16 19.14
N PHE A 60 0.68 -1.66 18.13
CA PHE A 60 1.22 -0.86 17.03
C PHE A 60 0.34 0.38 16.82
N PRO A 61 0.34 1.30 17.80
CA PRO A 61 -0.52 2.48 17.77
C PRO A 61 -0.22 3.33 16.54
N ASN A 62 -1.28 3.96 16.01
CA ASN A 62 -1.14 4.93 14.94
C ASN A 62 -0.37 6.15 15.49
N PRO A 63 0.75 6.57 14.87
CA PRO A 63 1.48 7.75 15.35
C PRO A 63 0.71 9.07 15.15
N PHE A 64 -0.37 9.05 14.37
CA PHE A 64 -1.16 10.25 14.08
C PHE A 64 -2.24 10.52 15.14
N PRO A 65 -2.53 11.80 15.44
CA PRO A 65 -3.59 12.18 16.37
C PRO A 65 -4.97 11.69 15.92
N ALA A 66 -5.76 11.16 16.85
CA ALA A 66 -7.11 10.65 16.58
C ALA A 66 -8.05 11.68 15.94
N ALA A 67 -7.91 12.97 16.28
CA ALA A 67 -8.70 14.05 15.67
C ALA A 67 -8.43 14.17 14.16
N LEU A 68 -7.18 13.97 13.71
CA LEU A 68 -6.84 13.99 12.30
C LEU A 68 -7.27 12.70 11.60
N GLU A 69 -7.20 11.54 12.25
CA GLU A 69 -7.79 10.31 11.70
C GLU A 69 -9.30 10.45 11.49
N GLY A 70 -10.01 11.09 12.42
CA GLY A 70 -11.43 11.42 12.25
C GLY A 70 -11.70 12.33 11.04
N MET A 71 -10.77 13.20 10.67
CA MET A 71 -10.87 13.98 9.43
C MET A 71 -10.71 13.10 8.18
N PHE A 72 -9.80 12.12 8.20
CA PHE A 72 -9.69 11.15 7.11
C PHE A 72 -10.98 10.33 6.96
N ASP A 73 -11.53 9.84 8.07
CA ASP A 73 -12.78 9.07 8.06
C ASP A 73 -13.93 9.91 7.49
N LEU A 74 -14.04 11.18 7.90
CA LEU A 74 -15.02 12.12 7.36
C LEU A 74 -14.83 12.31 5.85
N TYR A 75 -13.60 12.56 5.40
CA TYR A 75 -13.30 12.73 3.98
C TYR A 75 -13.68 11.47 3.17
N GLU A 76 -13.29 10.29 3.63
CA GLU A 76 -13.63 9.03 2.99
C GLU A 76 -15.15 8.82 2.90
N ASP A 77 -15.89 9.18 3.95
CA ASP A 77 -17.35 9.07 3.97
C ASP A 77 -18.02 10.04 2.98
N LEU A 78 -17.56 11.30 2.92
CA LEU A 78 -18.00 12.28 1.91
C LEU A 78 -17.71 11.76 0.50
N HIS A 79 -16.48 11.25 0.28
CA HIS A 79 -16.06 10.74 -1.02
C HIS A 79 -16.78 9.46 -1.45
N ARG A 80 -17.11 8.56 -0.51
CA ARG A 80 -17.88 7.33 -0.81
C ARG A 80 -19.34 7.63 -1.19
N ARG A 81 -19.91 8.71 -0.67
CA ARG A 81 -21.30 9.14 -0.95
C ARG A 81 -21.41 10.12 -2.14
N ASN A 82 -20.34 10.25 -2.92
CA ASN A 82 -20.21 11.24 -3.98
C ASN A 82 -21.33 11.12 -5.03
N GLY A 83 -21.97 12.25 -5.36
CA GLY A 83 -23.16 12.34 -6.22
C GLY A 83 -24.17 13.44 -5.86
N ASP A 84 -24.04 14.03 -4.68
CA ASP A 84 -24.81 15.19 -4.22
C ASP A 84 -23.90 16.43 -4.19
N LEU A 85 -24.37 17.56 -4.76
CA LEU A 85 -23.66 18.84 -4.79
C LEU A 85 -23.24 19.29 -3.38
N SER A 86 -24.04 18.98 -2.37
CA SER A 86 -23.74 19.31 -0.97
C SER A 86 -22.44 18.65 -0.48
N GLN A 87 -22.09 17.47 -1.01
CA GLN A 87 -20.90 16.72 -0.63
C GLN A 87 -19.63 17.30 -1.26
N GLU A 88 -19.71 17.70 -2.54
CA GLU A 88 -18.60 18.39 -3.21
C GLU A 88 -18.28 19.72 -2.52
N GLU A 89 -19.32 20.49 -2.14
CA GLU A 89 -19.13 21.72 -1.35
C GLU A 89 -18.46 21.46 0.01
N ASN A 90 -18.81 20.36 0.69
CA ASN A 90 -18.20 20.02 1.96
C ASN A 90 -16.72 19.62 1.79
N ILE A 91 -16.38 18.89 0.71
CA ILE A 91 -14.98 18.58 0.36
C ILE A 91 -14.22 19.88 0.07
N ASP A 92 -14.80 20.82 -0.68
CA ASP A 92 -14.19 22.12 -0.97
C ASP A 92 -13.93 22.92 0.32
N ARG A 93 -14.92 23.00 1.23
CA ARG A 93 -14.77 23.67 2.53
C ARG A 93 -13.69 23.05 3.39
N MET A 94 -13.63 21.72 3.41
CA MET A 94 -12.59 20.97 4.13
C MET A 94 -11.20 21.26 3.58
N GLU A 95 -11.04 21.37 2.26
CA GLU A 95 -9.76 21.73 1.64
C GLU A 95 -9.33 23.14 2.03
N VAL A 96 -10.24 24.11 1.98
CA VAL A 96 -9.97 25.50 2.40
C VAL A 96 -9.51 25.54 3.86
N PHE A 97 -10.20 24.81 4.73
CA PHE A 97 -9.81 24.68 6.13
C PHE A 97 -8.41 24.07 6.27
N LEU A 98 -8.13 22.94 5.61
CA LEU A 98 -6.81 22.30 5.67
C LEU A 98 -5.68 23.22 5.20
N ARG A 99 -5.89 23.94 4.09
CA ARG A 99 -4.91 24.91 3.58
C ARG A 99 -4.69 26.06 4.57
N HIS A 100 -5.75 26.53 5.23
CA HIS A 100 -5.61 27.53 6.27
C HIS A 100 -4.78 26.99 7.45
N GLU A 101 -5.13 25.82 7.97
CA GLU A 101 -4.45 25.19 9.10
C GLU A 101 -2.98 24.84 8.82
N LEU A 102 -2.64 24.55 7.56
CA LEU A 102 -1.26 24.31 7.13
C LEU A 102 -0.38 25.57 7.12
N ASN A 103 -0.98 26.76 7.09
CA ASN A 103 -0.27 28.04 7.17
C ASN A 103 -0.09 28.54 8.61
N VAL A 104 -0.76 27.91 9.60
CA VAL A 104 -0.60 28.26 11.02
C VAL A 104 0.75 27.75 11.52
N THR A 105 1.56 28.66 12.08
CA THR A 105 2.89 28.32 12.63
C THR A 105 2.80 27.64 14.00
N GLY A 106 3.85 26.90 14.37
CA GLY A 106 3.97 26.29 15.71
C GLY A 106 3.21 24.97 15.88
N ARG A 107 2.64 24.41 14.82
CA ARG A 107 1.96 23.11 14.85
C ARG A 107 2.98 21.97 14.96
N GLU A 108 2.59 20.91 15.66
CA GLU A 108 3.39 19.69 15.74
C GLU A 108 3.66 19.08 14.35
N GLN A 109 4.88 18.61 14.12
CA GLN A 109 5.33 18.04 12.85
C GLN A 109 4.44 16.87 12.39
N VAL A 110 4.05 15.99 13.31
CA VAL A 110 3.18 14.83 13.00
C VAL A 110 1.79 15.27 12.52
N CYS A 111 1.24 16.34 13.11
CA CYS A 111 -0.02 16.92 12.70
C CYS A 111 0.09 17.53 11.31
N GLN A 112 1.13 18.32 11.08
CA GLN A 112 1.38 18.97 9.80
C GLN A 112 1.52 17.95 8.67
N ALA A 113 2.34 16.92 8.86
CA ALA A 113 2.52 15.86 7.88
C ALA A 113 1.22 15.10 7.58
N ARG A 114 0.40 14.84 8.60
CA ARG A 114 -0.86 14.12 8.39
C ARG A 114 -1.91 14.97 7.65
N MET A 115 -1.96 16.28 7.92
CA MET A 115 -2.81 17.19 7.15
C MET A 115 -2.33 17.35 5.70
N LEU A 116 -1.03 17.41 5.46
CA LEU A 116 -0.45 17.40 4.12
C LEU A 116 -0.79 16.10 3.38
N TRP A 117 -0.75 14.95 4.06
CA TRP A 117 -1.19 13.69 3.49
C TRP A 117 -2.67 13.79 3.06
N LEU A 118 -3.56 14.27 3.94
CA LEU A 118 -4.98 14.38 3.62
C LEU A 118 -5.22 15.30 2.41
N LEU A 119 -4.56 16.45 2.38
CA LEU A 119 -4.59 17.37 1.25
C LEU A 119 -4.13 16.68 -0.04
N GLY A 120 -3.05 15.87 0.04
CA GLY A 120 -2.59 15.05 -1.07
C GLY A 120 -3.65 14.08 -1.58
N ASP A 121 -4.35 13.37 -0.69
CA ASP A 121 -5.43 12.43 -1.05
C ASP A 121 -6.60 13.16 -1.73
N MET A 122 -6.99 14.33 -1.24
CA MET A 122 -8.03 15.16 -1.85
C MET A 122 -7.65 15.62 -3.26
N LEU A 123 -6.41 16.11 -3.43
CA LEU A 123 -5.90 16.59 -4.73
C LEU A 123 -5.72 15.44 -5.72
N PHE A 124 -5.28 14.28 -5.24
CA PHE A 124 -5.19 13.07 -6.04
C PHE A 124 -6.55 12.64 -6.62
N ASP A 125 -7.60 12.72 -5.82
CA ASP A 125 -8.97 12.43 -6.28
C ASP A 125 -9.48 13.49 -7.28
N ARG A 126 -9.16 14.78 -7.06
CA ARG A 126 -9.45 15.83 -8.05
C ARG A 126 -8.70 15.62 -9.36
N CYS A 127 -7.46 15.16 -9.33
CA CYS A 127 -6.68 14.80 -10.51
C CYS A 127 -7.40 13.73 -11.33
N LEU A 128 -7.90 12.67 -10.68
CA LEU A 128 -8.72 11.64 -11.32
C LEU A 128 -10.03 12.21 -11.91
N GLY A 129 -10.70 13.11 -11.19
CA GLY A 129 -11.90 13.80 -11.67
C GLY A 129 -11.64 14.66 -12.93
N ALA A 130 -10.58 15.46 -12.91
CA ALA A 130 -10.16 16.29 -14.04
C ALA A 130 -9.80 15.45 -15.26
N ARG A 131 -9.10 14.32 -15.06
CA ARG A 131 -8.81 13.35 -16.13
C ARG A 131 -10.09 12.81 -16.78
N LYS A 132 -11.07 12.36 -15.98
CA LYS A 132 -12.35 11.84 -16.49
C LYS A 132 -13.11 12.88 -17.33
N ARG A 133 -12.93 14.17 -17.03
CA ARG A 133 -13.52 15.31 -17.76
C ARG A 133 -12.64 15.86 -18.88
N ASN A 134 -11.51 15.21 -19.21
CA ASN A 134 -10.53 15.68 -20.19
C ASN A 134 -9.98 17.10 -19.93
N GLN A 135 -9.86 17.50 -18.66
CA GLN A 135 -9.33 18.80 -18.24
C GLN A 135 -7.83 18.72 -17.97
N GLU A 136 -7.02 18.61 -19.02
CA GLU A 136 -5.58 18.30 -18.93
C GLU A 136 -4.79 19.27 -18.04
N GLN A 137 -4.94 20.58 -18.24
CA GLN A 137 -4.22 21.58 -17.43
C GLN A 137 -4.56 21.47 -15.93
N ARG A 138 -5.85 21.28 -15.60
CA ARG A 138 -6.28 21.11 -14.20
C ARG A 138 -5.77 19.79 -13.61
N MET A 139 -5.80 18.72 -14.40
CA MET A 139 -5.27 17.42 -13.99
C MET A 139 -3.78 17.53 -13.63
N LEU A 140 -2.98 18.19 -14.48
CA LEU A 140 -1.56 18.41 -14.22
C LEU A 140 -1.33 19.29 -12.98
N ALA A 141 -2.11 20.37 -12.81
CA ALA A 141 -2.01 21.21 -11.61
C ALA A 141 -2.30 20.41 -10.32
N TYR A 142 -3.41 19.67 -10.28
CA TYR A 142 -3.74 18.82 -9.13
C TYR A 142 -2.71 17.71 -8.89
N ARG A 143 -2.11 17.15 -9.95
CA ARG A 143 -1.02 16.18 -9.84
C ARG A 143 0.17 16.80 -9.11
N GLU A 144 0.65 17.96 -9.55
CA GLU A 144 1.80 18.63 -8.94
C GLU A 144 1.53 18.99 -7.48
N GLU A 145 0.36 19.55 -7.19
CA GLU A 145 0.00 19.89 -5.81
C GLU A 145 -0.09 18.65 -4.91
N ALA A 146 -0.65 17.53 -5.40
CA ALA A 146 -0.73 16.28 -4.64
C ALA A 146 0.68 15.70 -4.37
N ILE A 147 1.55 15.69 -5.38
CA ILE A 147 2.94 15.25 -5.24
C ILE A 147 3.66 16.10 -4.20
N GLN A 148 3.54 17.43 -4.29
CA GLN A 148 4.17 18.34 -3.35
C GLN A 148 3.69 18.10 -1.92
N ALA A 149 2.37 17.91 -1.74
CA ALA A 149 1.79 17.61 -0.43
C ALA A 149 2.34 16.30 0.17
N TYR A 150 2.34 15.21 -0.60
CA TYR A 150 2.90 13.93 -0.13
C TYR A 150 4.40 13.98 0.13
N GLN A 151 5.17 14.65 -0.74
CA GLN A 151 6.61 14.80 -0.56
C GLN A 151 6.91 15.61 0.71
N SER A 152 6.18 16.69 0.93
CA SER A 152 6.33 17.53 2.13
C SER A 152 5.96 16.76 3.40
N ALA A 153 4.91 15.93 3.36
CA ALA A 153 4.56 15.02 4.45
C ALA A 153 5.68 13.99 4.72
N LEU A 154 6.27 13.42 3.67
CA LEU A 154 7.36 12.45 3.78
C LEU A 154 8.59 13.10 4.40
N ASP A 155 9.00 14.27 3.90
CA ASP A 155 10.17 15.01 4.36
C ASP A 155 10.04 15.37 5.84
N ILE A 156 8.89 15.90 6.26
CA ILE A 156 8.62 16.22 7.68
C ILE A 156 8.76 14.97 8.55
N LEU A 157 8.15 13.85 8.15
CA LEU A 157 8.18 12.63 8.97
C LEU A 157 9.54 11.94 8.97
N GLU A 158 10.32 12.06 7.90
CA GLU A 158 11.70 11.56 7.84
C GLU A 158 12.64 12.41 8.70
N GLN A 159 12.52 13.75 8.62
CA GLN A 159 13.29 14.68 9.45
C GLN A 159 12.97 14.53 10.95
N ALA A 160 11.70 14.34 11.28
CA ALA A 160 11.25 14.10 12.65
C ALA A 160 11.54 12.68 13.16
N GLN A 161 12.05 11.78 12.31
CA GLN A 161 12.22 10.35 12.59
C GLN A 161 10.93 9.62 13.02
N LEU A 162 9.78 10.14 12.59
CA LEU A 162 8.45 9.60 12.93
C LEU A 162 7.92 8.62 11.89
N ALA A 163 8.48 8.62 10.67
CA ALA A 163 8.05 7.68 9.64
C ALA A 163 8.68 6.29 9.83
N ASN A 164 7.87 5.29 10.19
CA ASN A 164 8.22 3.89 10.00
C ASN A 164 8.27 3.52 8.50
N LEU A 165 8.89 2.39 8.15
CA LEU A 165 9.06 1.99 6.74
C LEU A 165 7.73 1.88 5.97
N VAL A 166 6.65 1.47 6.65
CA VAL A 166 5.33 1.30 6.02
C VAL A 166 4.74 2.65 5.64
N ILE A 167 4.86 3.65 6.52
CA ILE A 167 4.43 5.03 6.24
C ILE A 167 5.23 5.60 5.07
N ARG A 168 6.56 5.45 5.07
CA ARG A 168 7.42 5.92 3.97
C ARG A 168 7.04 5.27 2.65
N TYR A 169 6.84 3.95 2.66
CA TYR A 169 6.38 3.22 1.47
C TYR A 169 5.04 3.74 0.97
N LYS A 170 4.09 4.02 1.87
CA LYS A 170 2.76 4.51 1.48
C LYS A 170 2.80 5.89 0.85
N LEU A 171 3.57 6.83 1.41
CA LEU A 171 3.73 8.15 0.80
C LEU A 171 4.40 8.07 -0.58
N ARG A 172 5.47 7.27 -0.72
CA ARG A 172 6.10 7.03 -2.04
C ARG A 172 5.15 6.36 -3.03
N GLN A 173 4.35 5.40 -2.56
CA GLN A 173 3.32 4.75 -3.37
C GLN A 173 2.27 5.77 -3.85
N ASN A 174 1.84 6.70 -3.00
CA ASN A 174 0.87 7.73 -3.35
C ASN A 174 1.45 8.72 -4.38
N ILE A 175 2.69 9.17 -4.20
CA ILE A 175 3.40 10.01 -5.19
C ILE A 175 3.49 9.29 -6.55
N LEU A 176 3.92 8.03 -6.56
CA LEU A 176 3.96 7.23 -7.79
C LEU A 176 2.57 7.11 -8.43
N ALA A 177 1.53 6.92 -7.61
CA ALA A 177 0.17 6.86 -8.11
C ALA A 177 -0.27 8.17 -8.79
N CYS A 178 0.18 9.34 -8.32
CA CYS A 178 -0.10 10.63 -8.98
C CYS A 178 0.42 10.64 -10.43
N TYR A 179 1.66 10.22 -10.65
CA TYR A 179 2.24 10.09 -11.99
C TYR A 179 1.44 9.11 -12.86
N LEU A 180 1.15 7.92 -12.34
CA LEU A 180 0.42 6.88 -13.07
C LEU A 180 -1.01 7.32 -13.43
N ASN A 181 -1.69 8.04 -12.54
CA ASN A 181 -3.07 8.47 -12.75
C ASN A 181 -3.21 9.68 -13.67
N ALA A 182 -2.18 10.50 -13.82
CA ALA A 182 -2.13 11.54 -14.84
C ALA A 182 -1.85 10.98 -16.25
N SER A 183 -1.29 9.77 -16.36
CA SER A 183 -0.98 9.17 -17.67
C SER A 183 -2.26 8.93 -18.49
N LYS A 184 -2.36 9.51 -19.70
CA LYS A 184 -3.56 9.45 -20.57
C LYS A 184 -4.03 8.01 -20.86
N ARG A 185 -3.12 7.02 -20.91
CA ARG A 185 -3.42 5.61 -21.22
C ARG A 185 -2.69 4.65 -20.28
N ARG A 186 -3.41 3.63 -19.77
CA ARG A 186 -2.81 2.53 -19.01
C ARG A 186 -1.71 1.86 -19.85
N GLY A 187 -0.52 1.70 -19.27
CA GLY A 187 0.65 1.10 -19.92
C GLY A 187 1.49 2.06 -20.77
N VAL A 188 1.07 3.32 -20.98
CA VAL A 188 1.88 4.33 -21.70
C VAL A 188 2.82 5.09 -20.75
N TRP A 189 2.62 4.99 -19.44
CA TRP A 189 3.50 5.60 -18.44
C TRP A 189 4.95 5.08 -18.53
N MET A 190 5.19 3.88 -19.08
CA MET A 190 6.56 3.37 -19.36
C MET A 190 7.25 4.17 -20.48
N LYS A 191 6.53 5.04 -21.17
CA LYS A 191 7.04 5.99 -22.16
C LYS A 191 6.98 7.44 -21.65
N ASP A 192 6.51 7.65 -20.43
CA ASP A 192 6.42 8.96 -19.80
C ASP A 192 7.74 9.25 -19.05
N PRO A 193 8.56 10.21 -19.53
CA PRO A 193 9.86 10.48 -18.93
C PRO A 193 9.78 10.90 -17.47
N GLU A 194 8.75 11.67 -17.08
CA GLU A 194 8.57 12.12 -15.70
C GLU A 194 8.31 10.94 -14.76
N THR A 195 7.39 10.03 -15.12
CA THR A 195 7.11 8.84 -14.33
C THR A 195 8.36 7.96 -14.19
N LEU A 196 9.11 7.75 -15.27
CA LEU A 196 10.35 6.96 -15.25
C LEU A 196 11.42 7.61 -14.38
N ASN A 197 11.63 8.93 -14.52
CA ASN A 197 12.58 9.68 -13.71
C ASN A 197 12.25 9.55 -12.22
N TYR A 198 10.99 9.77 -11.83
CA TYR A 198 10.58 9.57 -10.44
C TYR A 198 10.84 8.14 -9.97
N PHE A 199 10.56 7.14 -10.81
CA PHE A 199 10.80 5.74 -10.45
C PHE A 199 12.27 5.46 -10.13
N HIS A 200 13.18 6.01 -10.96
CA HIS A 200 14.62 5.87 -10.77
C HIS A 200 15.11 6.67 -9.56
N GLU A 201 14.75 7.95 -9.44
CA GLU A 201 15.20 8.85 -8.39
C GLU A 201 14.69 8.45 -7.00
N SER A 202 13.44 7.97 -6.90
CA SER A 202 12.86 7.51 -5.64
C SER A 202 13.44 6.18 -5.14
N CYS A 203 14.25 5.51 -5.96
CA CYS A 203 14.75 4.15 -5.69
C CYS A 203 13.61 3.19 -5.30
N PHE A 204 12.45 3.30 -5.96
CA PHE A 204 11.19 2.70 -5.49
C PHE A 204 11.31 1.18 -5.22
N LEU A 205 11.91 0.42 -6.14
CA LEU A 205 12.08 -1.04 -5.94
C LEU A 205 13.02 -1.33 -4.78
N THR A 206 14.17 -0.67 -4.70
CA THR A 206 15.13 -0.85 -3.60
C THR A 206 14.48 -0.59 -2.24
N ARG A 207 13.76 0.53 -2.10
CA ARG A 207 13.00 0.84 -0.87
C ARG A 207 11.88 -0.16 -0.59
N THR A 208 11.28 -0.73 -1.63
CA THR A 208 10.30 -1.81 -1.48
C THR A 208 10.96 -3.09 -0.95
N LYS A 209 12.17 -3.44 -1.41
CA LYS A 209 12.93 -4.58 -0.89
C LYS A 209 13.30 -4.41 0.58
N GLU A 210 13.71 -3.20 1.00
CA GLU A 210 14.00 -2.88 2.40
C GLU A 210 12.80 -3.19 3.30
N LEU A 211 11.61 -2.71 2.93
CA LEU A 211 10.38 -3.01 3.67
C LEU A 211 10.05 -4.52 3.68
N LEU A 212 10.24 -5.22 2.56
CA LEU A 212 10.00 -6.67 2.51
C LEU A 212 11.04 -7.48 3.29
N ALA A 213 12.23 -6.95 3.54
CA ALA A 213 13.20 -7.58 4.41
C ALA A 213 12.72 -7.54 5.88
N GLU A 214 12.13 -6.43 6.31
CA GLU A 214 11.55 -6.30 7.65
C GLU A 214 10.19 -6.99 7.80
N GLU A 215 9.34 -6.92 6.77
CA GLU A 215 7.99 -7.46 6.75
C GLU A 215 7.74 -8.39 5.55
N PRO A 216 8.37 -9.57 5.51
CA PRO A 216 8.32 -10.49 4.36
C PRO A 216 6.93 -11.06 4.06
N PHE A 217 5.97 -10.90 4.97
CA PHE A 217 4.58 -11.33 4.80
C PHE A 217 3.74 -10.34 3.97
N GLN A 218 4.26 -9.16 3.63
CA GLN A 218 3.55 -8.11 2.89
C GLN A 218 3.36 -8.46 1.40
N TRP A 219 2.56 -9.49 1.10
CA TRP A 219 2.37 -10.02 -0.25
C TRP A 219 1.84 -8.96 -1.22
N SER A 220 1.00 -8.02 -0.78
CA SER A 220 0.48 -6.96 -1.64
C SER A 220 1.59 -6.00 -2.07
N ILE A 221 2.59 -5.78 -1.20
CA ILE A 221 3.77 -4.95 -1.49
C ILE A 221 4.70 -5.71 -2.44
N ALA A 222 4.97 -7.00 -2.19
CA ALA A 222 5.73 -7.84 -3.09
C ALA A 222 5.09 -7.94 -4.48
N ARG A 223 3.76 -8.08 -4.56
CA ARG A 223 3.01 -8.10 -5.82
C ARG A 223 3.12 -6.78 -6.58
N ASN A 224 3.10 -5.64 -5.87
CA ASN A 224 3.32 -4.34 -6.50
C ASN A 224 4.77 -4.15 -6.95
N GLY A 225 5.75 -4.63 -6.19
CA GLY A 225 7.16 -4.67 -6.62
C GLY A 225 7.33 -5.49 -7.89
N LEU A 226 6.74 -6.69 -7.94
CA LEU A 226 6.72 -7.55 -9.14
C LEU A 226 6.07 -6.85 -10.34
N ARG A 227 4.95 -6.14 -10.10
CA ARG A 227 4.25 -5.37 -11.13
C ARG A 227 5.20 -4.36 -11.78
N PHE A 228 5.86 -3.53 -10.97
CA PHE A 228 6.77 -2.53 -11.50
C PHE A 228 8.04 -3.13 -12.09
N ALA A 229 8.58 -4.20 -11.49
CA ALA A 229 9.71 -4.94 -12.06
C ALA A 229 9.39 -5.50 -13.46
N SER A 230 8.18 -6.04 -13.65
CA SER A 230 7.71 -6.50 -14.96
C SER A 230 7.61 -5.37 -15.97
N LEU A 231 7.13 -4.21 -15.54
CA LEU A 231 6.91 -3.07 -16.42
C LEU A 231 8.23 -2.38 -16.80
N LEU A 232 9.23 -2.45 -15.93
CA LEU A 232 10.58 -1.94 -16.20
C LEU A 232 11.48 -2.99 -16.83
N GLU A 233 10.93 -4.14 -17.17
CA GLU A 233 11.66 -5.21 -17.85
C GLU A 233 12.93 -5.65 -17.10
N SER A 234 12.88 -5.62 -15.76
CA SER A 234 14.01 -6.00 -14.92
C SER A 234 13.88 -7.44 -14.44
N ALA A 235 14.62 -8.35 -15.08
CA ALA A 235 14.55 -9.78 -14.80
C ALA A 235 14.97 -10.12 -13.36
N GLU A 236 16.02 -9.48 -12.85
CA GLU A 236 16.50 -9.68 -11.48
C GLU A 236 15.44 -9.30 -10.45
N GLU A 237 14.80 -8.14 -10.65
CA GLU A 237 13.75 -7.64 -9.77
C GLU A 237 12.51 -8.53 -9.82
N VAL A 238 12.13 -9.00 -11.00
CA VAL A 238 11.03 -9.96 -11.17
C VAL A 238 11.28 -11.23 -10.36
N ILE A 239 12.47 -11.81 -10.46
CA ILE A 239 12.85 -13.01 -9.70
C ILE A 239 12.74 -12.74 -8.19
N TYR A 240 13.30 -11.61 -7.72
CA TYR A 240 13.26 -11.26 -6.31
C TYR A 240 11.83 -11.14 -5.77
N PHE A 241 10.99 -10.32 -6.40
CA PHE A 241 9.63 -10.08 -5.89
C PHE A 241 8.73 -11.29 -6.04
N PHE A 242 8.91 -12.10 -7.09
CA PHE A 242 8.18 -13.36 -7.22
C PHE A 242 8.59 -14.37 -6.15
N ALA A 243 9.89 -14.48 -5.83
CA ALA A 243 10.36 -15.30 -4.71
C ALA A 243 9.79 -14.83 -3.36
N CYS A 244 9.64 -13.52 -3.14
CA CYS A 244 8.94 -12.99 -1.97
C CYS A 244 7.48 -13.48 -1.91
N LEU A 245 6.75 -13.50 -3.02
CA LEU A 245 5.38 -14.04 -3.06
C LEU A 245 5.34 -15.53 -2.72
N LEU A 246 6.23 -16.33 -3.31
CA LEU A 246 6.31 -17.78 -3.04
C LEU A 246 6.62 -18.09 -1.57
N LYS A 247 7.45 -17.27 -0.91
CA LYS A 247 7.72 -17.38 0.53
C LYS A 247 6.47 -17.12 1.38
N VAL A 248 5.57 -16.24 0.94
CA VAL A 248 4.29 -16.03 1.63
C VAL A 248 3.34 -17.19 1.39
N SER A 249 3.25 -17.67 0.15
CA SER A 249 2.39 -18.80 -0.22
C SER A 249 2.84 -19.43 -1.53
N ALA A 250 3.06 -20.75 -1.52
CA ALA A 250 3.37 -21.51 -2.73
C ALA A 250 2.27 -21.43 -3.81
N ARG A 251 1.03 -21.05 -3.45
CA ARG A 251 -0.06 -20.85 -4.41
C ARG A 251 0.21 -19.75 -5.43
N PHE A 252 1.12 -18.81 -5.15
CA PHE A 252 1.52 -17.81 -6.15
C PHE A 252 2.29 -18.39 -7.34
N ALA A 253 2.71 -19.66 -7.28
CA ALA A 253 3.23 -20.38 -8.44
C ALA A 253 2.16 -20.62 -9.52
N ASP A 254 0.88 -20.68 -9.12
CA ASP A 254 -0.25 -20.69 -10.05
C ASP A 254 -0.61 -19.24 -10.42
N PHE A 255 -0.43 -18.88 -11.70
CA PHE A 255 -0.73 -17.52 -12.16
C PHE A 255 -2.23 -17.19 -12.17
N ASP A 256 -3.11 -18.18 -12.09
CA ASP A 256 -4.56 -17.99 -11.94
C ASP A 256 -5.01 -17.88 -10.48
N TYR A 257 -4.10 -18.10 -9.52
CA TYR A 257 -4.39 -17.91 -8.10
C TYR A 257 -4.80 -16.46 -7.81
N GLN A 258 -5.96 -16.31 -7.18
CA GLN A 258 -6.54 -15.03 -6.81
C GLN A 258 -6.41 -14.79 -5.30
N PRO A 259 -5.48 -13.93 -4.84
CA PRO A 259 -5.44 -13.52 -3.44
C PRO A 259 -6.66 -12.65 -3.09
N TYR A 260 -6.95 -12.51 -1.79
CA TYR A 260 -8.11 -11.75 -1.33
C TYR A 260 -8.03 -10.30 -1.83
N GLN A 261 -9.12 -9.83 -2.46
CA GLN A 261 -9.26 -8.47 -3.00
C GLN A 261 -8.25 -8.05 -4.08
N ALA A 262 -7.52 -8.98 -4.70
CA ALA A 262 -6.63 -8.64 -5.81
C ALA A 262 -6.76 -9.65 -6.97
N PRO A 263 -6.67 -9.21 -8.24
CA PRO A 263 -6.77 -10.10 -9.38
C PRO A 263 -5.54 -11.01 -9.47
N ALA A 264 -5.73 -12.17 -10.08
CA ALA A 264 -4.65 -13.11 -10.39
C ALA A 264 -3.56 -12.46 -11.27
N ILE A 265 -2.31 -12.93 -11.14
CA ILE A 265 -1.17 -12.40 -11.90
C ILE A 265 -1.39 -12.60 -13.40
N GLY A 266 -1.87 -13.77 -13.79
CA GLY A 266 -2.09 -14.13 -15.19
C GLY A 266 -3.17 -13.32 -15.91
N ARG A 267 -4.02 -12.60 -15.17
CA ARG A 267 -5.10 -11.78 -15.72
C ARG A 267 -4.74 -10.31 -15.91
N SER A 268 -3.57 -9.87 -15.46
CA SER A 268 -3.19 -8.46 -15.51
C SER A 268 -2.10 -8.22 -16.56
N LYS A 269 -2.36 -7.26 -17.45
CA LYS A 269 -1.44 -6.84 -18.52
C LYS A 269 -0.09 -6.35 -17.98
N ASP A 270 -0.08 -5.90 -16.74
CA ASP A 270 1.10 -5.34 -16.10
C ASP A 270 2.15 -6.40 -15.74
N PHE A 271 1.84 -7.70 -15.86
CA PHE A 271 2.78 -8.81 -15.60
C PHE A 271 3.15 -9.59 -16.86
N VAL A 272 2.68 -9.16 -18.04
CA VAL A 272 2.87 -9.92 -19.30
C VAL A 272 4.34 -10.17 -19.56
N TRP A 273 5.15 -9.12 -19.54
CA TRP A 273 6.59 -9.22 -19.78
C TRP A 273 7.28 -10.19 -18.80
N ALA A 274 6.98 -10.09 -17.49
CA ALA A 274 7.57 -10.98 -16.49
C ALA A 274 7.24 -12.45 -16.76
N ARG A 275 5.98 -12.76 -17.12
CA ARG A 275 5.57 -14.15 -17.41
C ARG A 275 6.23 -14.70 -18.67
N GLU A 276 6.31 -13.89 -19.73
CA GLU A 276 6.81 -14.33 -21.03
C GLU A 276 8.33 -14.45 -21.07
N ASN A 277 9.05 -13.60 -20.32
CA ASN A 277 10.51 -13.49 -20.45
C ASN A 277 11.29 -14.02 -19.25
N VAL A 278 10.68 -14.13 -18.07
CA VAL A 278 11.40 -14.44 -16.83
C VAL A 278 10.79 -15.62 -16.09
N LEU A 279 9.48 -15.60 -15.85
CA LEU A 279 8.76 -16.58 -15.05
C LEU A 279 8.21 -17.72 -15.92
N THR A 280 9.08 -18.35 -16.70
CA THR A 280 8.77 -19.58 -17.44
C THR A 280 8.43 -20.71 -16.47
N ASP A 281 7.71 -21.74 -16.92
CA ASP A 281 7.33 -22.89 -16.09
C ASP A 281 8.54 -23.51 -15.37
N GLU A 282 9.64 -23.70 -16.11
CA GLU A 282 10.89 -24.21 -15.55
C GLU A 282 11.46 -23.28 -14.46
N ARG A 283 11.46 -21.96 -14.69
CA ARG A 283 11.95 -21.00 -13.71
C ARG A 283 11.07 -20.99 -12.46
N VAL A 284 9.75 -21.02 -12.62
CA VAL A 284 8.80 -21.05 -11.51
C VAL A 284 9.04 -22.30 -10.66
N LEU A 285 9.19 -23.47 -11.27
CA LEU A 285 9.49 -24.72 -10.58
C LEU A 285 10.80 -24.62 -9.77
N ARG A 286 11.88 -24.14 -10.39
CA ARG A 286 13.16 -23.93 -9.68
C ARG A 286 13.01 -22.99 -8.47
N LEU A 287 12.30 -21.87 -8.64
CA LEU A 287 12.09 -20.91 -7.56
C LEU A 287 11.23 -21.48 -6.42
N VAL A 288 10.24 -22.32 -6.74
CA VAL A 288 9.45 -23.04 -5.74
C VAL A 288 10.34 -23.97 -4.92
N ASP A 289 11.23 -24.73 -5.57
CA ASP A 289 12.13 -25.66 -4.89
C ASP A 289 13.18 -24.93 -4.04
N GLU A 290 13.76 -23.84 -4.54
CA GLU A 290 14.65 -22.97 -3.77
C GLU A 290 13.98 -22.41 -2.51
N CYS A 291 12.70 -22.01 -2.60
CA CYS A 291 11.93 -21.52 -1.45
C CYS A 291 11.63 -22.63 -0.44
N LYS A 292 11.33 -23.86 -0.89
CA LYS A 292 11.11 -25.01 -0.02
C LYS A 292 12.38 -25.42 0.73
N LEU A 293 13.54 -25.41 0.07
CA LEU A 293 14.82 -25.77 0.67
C LEU A 293 15.22 -24.80 1.79
N LYS A 294 15.02 -23.48 1.58
CA LYS A 294 15.30 -22.45 2.59
C LYS A 294 14.31 -22.46 3.77
N GLY A 295 13.11 -23.04 3.60
CA GLY A 295 12.12 -23.16 4.66
C GLY A 295 12.36 -24.31 5.65
N LYS A 296 13.26 -25.26 5.33
CA LYS A 296 13.61 -26.39 6.21
C LYS A 296 14.79 -26.12 7.15
N THR A 297 15.45 -24.98 7.01
CA THR A 297 16.69 -24.62 7.73
C THR A 297 16.47 -23.67 8.90
N ARG A 298 15.23 -23.51 9.39
CA ARG A 298 14.89 -22.63 10.53
C ARG A 298 14.04 -23.34 11.56
#